data_AF-A0A7J9JJG6-F1
#
_entry.id   AF-A0A7J9JJG6-F1
#
_cell.length_a   1.000
_cell.length_b   1.000
_cell.length_c   1.000
_cell.angle_alpha   90.00
_cell.angle_beta   90.00
_cell.angle_gamma   90.00
#
_symmetry.space_group_name_H-M   'P 1'
#
loop_
_entity.id
_entity.type
_entity.pdbx_description
1 polymer ?
#
loop_
_entity_poly.entity_id
_entity_poly.type
_entity_poly.pdbx_seq_one_letter_code
_entity_poly.pdbx_strand_id
1 'polypeptide(L)'
;VYQLAYSSFSVLSESVINGSVNNLNVPLQCATAEPDGRERALVIGGGIANFTDVGATFNGIIRALKEKESKLKAANMHIYVRRGGPNYQKGLAKMRALGEEIGIPIEVYGPEATMTGICQEAIQYITAAA
;
A
#
# COMPACT_ATOMS: atom_id res chain seq x y z
N VAL A 1 13.50 2.50 -9.82
CA VAL A 1 12.61 1.37 -9.45
C VAL A 1 13.30 0.61 -8.33
N TYR A 2 13.00 0.93 -7.06
CA TYR A 2 13.50 0.17 -5.92
C TYR A 2 12.33 -0.62 -5.35
N GLN A 3 12.19 -1.88 -5.77
CA GLN A 3 11.37 -2.87 -5.08
C GLN A 3 12.31 -3.57 -4.11
N LEU A 4 12.49 -3.01 -2.91
CA LEU A 4 13.12 -3.77 -1.81
C LEU A 4 12.02 -4.63 -1.21
N ALA A 5 11.90 -5.86 -1.73
CA ALA A 5 11.10 -6.90 -1.10
C ALA A 5 12.01 -7.65 -0.13
N TYR A 6 12.02 -7.25 1.14
CA TYR A 6 12.40 -8.17 2.22
C TYR A 6 11.18 -9.06 2.49
N SER A 7 11.38 -10.28 3.00
CA SER A 7 10.30 -11.27 3.19
C SER A 7 9.05 -10.73 3.91
N SER A 8 9.23 -9.70 4.75
CA SER A 8 8.17 -9.05 5.53
C SER A 8 7.91 -7.59 5.17
N PHE A 9 8.64 -6.99 4.21
CA PHE A 9 8.53 -5.56 3.88
C PHE A 9 8.54 -5.32 2.37
N SER A 10 7.54 -4.62 1.84
CA SER A 10 7.45 -4.26 0.42
C SER A 10 7.07 -2.79 0.24
N VAL A 11 7.71 -2.11 -0.72
CA VAL A 11 7.41 -0.71 -1.07
C VAL A 11 6.97 -0.62 -2.53
N LEU A 12 5.80 -0.01 -2.77
CA LEU A 12 5.30 0.33 -4.09
C LEU A 12 5.55 1.81 -4.36
N SER A 13 6.38 2.08 -5.37
CA SER A 13 6.72 3.44 -5.80
C SER A 13 5.68 4.04 -6.76
N GLU A 14 5.70 5.37 -6.87
CA GLU A 14 4.85 6.18 -7.75
C GLU A 14 4.74 5.69 -9.20
N SER A 15 5.81 5.13 -9.77
CA SER A 15 5.83 4.59 -11.14
C SER A 15 4.94 3.36 -11.30
N VAL A 16 4.82 2.54 -10.26
CA VAL A 16 3.96 1.34 -10.21
C VAL A 16 2.51 1.75 -9.97
N ILE A 17 2.32 2.77 -9.14
CA ILE A 17 1.03 3.38 -8.81
C ILE A 17 0.41 4.06 -10.05
N ASN A 18 1.20 4.80 -10.83
CA ASN A 18 0.72 5.50 -12.03
C ASN A 18 0.61 4.59 -13.28
N GLY A 19 1.04 3.33 -13.19
CA GLY A 19 0.89 2.33 -14.26
C GLY A 19 -0.51 1.72 -14.30
N SER A 20 -0.84 1.07 -15.42
CA SER A 20 -2.09 0.27 -15.55
C SER A 20 -2.24 -0.72 -14.39
N VAL A 21 -3.48 -1.00 -13.96
CA VAL A 21 -3.81 -1.96 -12.88
C VAL A 21 -3.09 -3.30 -12.97
N ASN A 22 -2.71 -3.71 -14.18
CA ASN A 22 -1.90 -4.91 -14.43
C ASN A 22 -0.54 -4.90 -13.71
N ASN A 23 0.03 -3.72 -13.43
CA ASN A 23 1.32 -3.56 -12.79
C ASN A 23 1.31 -3.85 -11.27
N LEU A 24 0.13 -3.93 -10.64
CA LEU A 24 0.01 -4.25 -9.21
C LEU A 24 -0.09 -5.76 -8.93
N ASN A 25 -0.42 -6.56 -9.93
CA ASN A 25 -0.59 -8.01 -9.75
C ASN A 25 0.71 -8.71 -9.33
N VAL A 26 1.81 -8.43 -10.00
CA VAL A 26 3.11 -9.06 -9.72
C VAL A 26 3.62 -8.64 -8.33
N PRO A 27 3.65 -7.35 -7.96
CA PRO A 27 4.07 -6.95 -6.62
C PRO A 27 3.21 -7.54 -5.50
N LEU A 28 1.88 -7.56 -5.65
CA LEU A 28 1.00 -8.16 -4.66
C LEU A 28 1.20 -9.68 -4.56
N GLN A 29 1.47 -10.35 -5.69
CA GLN A 29 1.77 -11.78 -5.69
C GLN A 29 3.10 -12.08 -5.00
N CYS A 30 4.13 -11.25 -5.19
CA CYS A 30 5.40 -11.39 -4.48
C CYS A 30 5.24 -11.11 -2.98
N ALA A 31 4.52 -10.05 -2.61
CA ALA A 31 4.32 -9.67 -1.20
C ALA A 31 3.51 -10.71 -0.41
N THR A 32 2.63 -11.44 -1.09
CA THR A 32 1.76 -12.48 -0.48
C THR A 32 2.26 -13.90 -0.71
N ALA A 33 3.45 -14.08 -1.30
CA ALA A 33 4.02 -15.40 -1.53
C ALA A 33 4.41 -16.05 -0.19
N GLU A 34 4.16 -17.37 -0.11
CA GLU A 34 4.60 -18.24 0.99
C GLU A 34 4.24 -17.66 2.38
N PRO A 35 2.95 -17.61 2.75
CA PRO A 35 2.54 -17.12 4.06
C PRO A 35 3.13 -18.02 5.15
N ASP A 36 3.92 -17.43 6.04
CA ASP A 36 4.66 -18.08 7.13
C ASP A 36 4.11 -17.71 8.52
N GLY A 37 2.94 -17.05 8.57
CA GLY A 37 2.29 -16.58 9.80
C GLY A 37 2.90 -15.30 10.40
N ARG A 38 4.03 -14.83 9.86
CA ARG A 38 4.66 -13.57 10.30
C ARG A 38 3.89 -12.37 9.80
N GLU A 39 3.94 -11.30 10.57
CA GLU A 39 3.41 -10.01 10.16
C GLU A 39 4.22 -9.43 9.00
N ARG A 40 3.51 -8.82 8.05
CA ARG A 40 4.11 -8.19 6.87
C ARG A 40 3.58 -6.78 6.69
N ALA A 41 4.41 -5.89 6.17
CA ALA A 41 4.02 -4.52 5.86
C ALA A 41 4.17 -4.20 4.37
N LEU A 42 3.15 -3.55 3.81
CA LEU A 42 3.14 -3.01 2.45
C LEU A 42 3.02 -1.49 2.49
N VAL A 43 4.03 -0.79 1.98
CA VAL A 43 4.00 0.66 1.87
C VAL A 43 3.61 1.06 0.45
N ILE A 44 2.48 1.78 0.32
CA ILE A 44 1.99 2.38 -0.92
C ILE A 44 2.19 3.89 -0.80
N GLY A 45 3.33 4.37 -1.31
CA GLY A 45 3.77 5.73 -1.08
C GLY A 45 4.23 6.44 -2.34
N GLY A 46 4.33 7.76 -2.25
CA GLY A 46 5.12 8.55 -3.18
C GLY A 46 5.13 10.03 -2.85
N GLY A 47 5.74 10.82 -3.74
CA GLY A 47 5.78 12.26 -3.64
C GLY A 47 4.40 12.90 -3.72
N ILE A 48 4.38 14.24 -3.63
CA ILE A 48 3.18 15.02 -3.95
C ILE A 48 3.13 15.14 -5.47
N ALA A 49 2.11 14.54 -6.09
CA ALA A 49 1.99 14.55 -7.53
C ALA A 49 1.56 15.94 -8.03
N ASN A 50 2.18 16.41 -9.12
CA ASN A 50 1.85 17.70 -9.73
C ASN A 50 0.62 17.62 -10.65
N PHE A 51 0.50 16.55 -11.44
CA PHE A 51 -0.52 16.42 -12.50
C PHE A 51 -1.32 15.11 -12.45
N THR A 52 -0.90 14.14 -11.63
CA THR A 52 -1.60 12.86 -11.51
C THR A 52 -2.89 13.03 -10.71
N ASP A 53 -4.02 12.54 -11.26
CA ASP A 53 -5.24 12.39 -10.47
C ASP A 53 -5.11 11.20 -9.50
N VAL A 54 -4.80 11.50 -8.24
CA VAL A 54 -4.61 10.50 -7.19
C VAL A 54 -5.90 9.72 -6.93
N GLY A 55 -7.06 10.36 -7.05
CA GLY A 55 -8.35 9.72 -6.84
C GLY A 55 -8.65 8.66 -7.90
N ALA A 56 -8.33 8.95 -9.16
CA ALA A 56 -8.46 8.00 -10.26
C ALA A 56 -7.49 6.82 -10.09
N THR A 57 -6.24 7.11 -9.77
CA THR A 57 -5.21 6.09 -9.57
C THR A 57 -5.55 5.15 -8.42
N PHE A 58 -6.05 5.68 -7.30
CA PHE A 58 -6.42 4.86 -6.14
C PHE A 58 -7.56 3.89 -6.45
N ASN A 59 -8.46 4.19 -7.40
CA ASN A 59 -9.48 3.21 -7.81
C ASN A 59 -8.85 1.93 -8.36
N GLY A 60 -7.74 2.05 -9.10
CA GLY A 60 -7.01 0.90 -9.62
C GLY A 60 -6.36 0.07 -8.50
N ILE A 61 -5.75 0.75 -7.52
CA ILE A 61 -5.16 0.11 -6.33
C ILE A 61 -6.25 -0.61 -5.52
N ILE A 62 -7.36 0.06 -5.25
CA ILE A 62 -8.50 -0.50 -4.52
C ILE A 62 -8.97 -1.80 -5.17
N ARG A 63 -9.16 -1.78 -6.49
CA ARG A 63 -9.58 -2.95 -7.24
C ARG A 63 -8.58 -4.11 -7.09
N ALA A 64 -7.28 -3.83 -7.25
CA ALA A 64 -6.24 -4.85 -7.12
C ALA A 64 -6.17 -5.46 -5.71
N LEU A 65 -6.35 -4.64 -4.67
CA LEU A 65 -6.38 -5.10 -3.28
C LEU A 65 -7.62 -5.98 -3.01
N LYS A 66 -8.80 -5.59 -3.49
CA LYS A 66 -10.02 -6.42 -3.39
C LYS A 66 -9.85 -7.77 -4.08
N GLU A 67 -9.29 -7.78 -5.29
CA GLU A 67 -9.03 -9.02 -6.05
C GLU A 67 -8.04 -9.98 -5.34
N LYS A 68 -7.24 -9.48 -4.40
CA LYS A 68 -6.22 -10.25 -3.65
C LYS A 68 -6.52 -10.36 -2.15
N GLU A 69 -7.72 -9.99 -1.70
CA GLU A 69 -8.09 -9.93 -0.29
C GLU A 69 -7.68 -11.19 0.49
N SER A 70 -8.09 -12.38 0.03
CA SER A 70 -7.80 -13.63 0.73
C SER A 70 -6.29 -13.89 0.89
N LYS A 71 -5.50 -13.49 -0.10
CA LYS A 71 -4.03 -13.64 -0.05
C LYS A 71 -3.39 -12.65 0.89
N LEU A 72 -3.88 -11.41 0.92
CA LEU A 72 -3.41 -10.37 1.83
C LEU A 72 -3.70 -10.73 3.29
N LYS A 73 -4.88 -11.29 3.57
CA LYS A 73 -5.23 -11.83 4.90
C LYS A 73 -4.34 -12.99 5.30
N ALA A 74 -4.17 -13.97 4.39
CA ALA A 74 -3.32 -15.14 4.66
C ALA A 74 -1.85 -14.75 4.93
N ALA A 75 -1.38 -13.66 4.32
CA ALA A 75 -0.04 -13.12 4.50
C ALA A 75 0.11 -12.19 5.72
N ASN A 76 -0.93 -12.04 6.56
CA ASN A 76 -0.97 -11.17 7.73
C ASN A 76 -0.47 -9.73 7.43
N MET A 77 -1.00 -9.17 6.34
CA MET A 77 -0.54 -7.90 5.77
C MET A 77 -1.09 -6.68 6.51
N HIS A 78 -0.24 -5.70 6.73
CA HIS A 78 -0.57 -4.35 7.16
C HIS A 78 -0.16 -3.34 6.09
N ILE A 79 -1.08 -2.47 5.67
CA ILE A 79 -0.84 -1.55 4.55
C ILE A 79 -0.67 -0.12 5.07
N TYR A 80 0.36 0.58 4.59
CA TYR A 80 0.63 1.98 4.92
C TYR A 80 0.57 2.81 3.64
N VAL A 81 -0.26 3.84 3.61
CA VAL A 81 -0.54 4.62 2.40
C VAL A 81 -0.21 6.08 2.64
N ARG A 82 0.63 6.67 1.78
CA ARG A 82 0.87 8.13 1.80
C ARG A 82 0.87 8.73 0.43
N ARG A 83 0.01 9.72 0.21
CA ARG A 83 -0.06 10.40 -1.09
C ARG A 83 -0.56 11.84 -0.99
N GLY A 84 -0.05 12.68 -1.87
CA GLY A 84 -0.56 14.03 -2.14
C GLY A 84 -0.68 14.30 -3.64
N GLY A 85 -1.41 15.33 -4.02
CA GLY A 85 -1.63 15.74 -5.41
C GLY A 85 -3.11 15.98 -5.72
N PRO A 86 -3.49 16.24 -6.99
CA PRO A 86 -4.87 16.44 -7.38
C PRO A 86 -5.81 15.32 -6.89
N ASN A 87 -6.96 15.70 -6.31
CA ASN A 87 -8.00 14.78 -5.81
C ASN A 87 -7.55 13.76 -4.74
N TYR A 88 -6.41 13.96 -4.09
CA TYR A 88 -5.87 12.98 -3.14
C TYR A 88 -6.82 12.67 -1.98
N GLN A 89 -7.53 13.66 -1.44
CA GLN A 89 -8.44 13.45 -0.30
C GLN A 89 -9.51 12.39 -0.61
N LYS A 90 -10.05 12.40 -1.85
CA LYS A 90 -11.02 11.41 -2.31
C LYS A 90 -10.39 10.02 -2.41
N GLY A 91 -9.16 9.93 -2.92
CA GLY A 91 -8.41 8.67 -2.98
C GLY A 91 -8.15 8.11 -1.58
N LEU A 92 -7.62 8.94 -0.68
CA LEU A 92 -7.33 8.55 0.71
C LEU A 92 -8.61 8.12 1.47
N ALA A 93 -9.72 8.84 1.30
CA ALA A 93 -11.00 8.48 1.92
C ALA A 93 -11.48 7.09 1.49
N LYS A 94 -11.41 6.78 0.19
CA LYS A 94 -11.75 5.44 -0.32
C LYS A 94 -10.83 4.35 0.21
N MET A 95 -9.57 4.69 0.48
CA MET A 95 -8.59 3.74 1.01
C MET A 95 -8.81 3.40 2.47
N ARG A 96 -9.25 4.37 3.28
CA ARG A 96 -9.70 4.09 4.65
C ARG A 96 -10.92 3.17 4.66
N ALA A 97 -11.93 3.49 3.84
CA ALA A 97 -13.12 2.67 3.72
C ALA A 97 -12.82 1.24 3.24
N LEU A 98 -11.80 1.08 2.37
CA LEU A 98 -11.39 -0.23 1.91
C LEU A 98 -10.87 -1.10 3.06
N GLY A 99 -10.05 -0.55 3.96
CA GLY A 99 -9.48 -1.31 5.09
C GLY A 99 -10.57 -1.91 5.98
N GLU A 100 -11.61 -1.14 6.24
CA GLU A 100 -12.82 -1.60 6.95
C GLU A 100 -13.58 -2.66 6.15
N GLU A 101 -13.76 -2.46 4.84
CA GLU A 101 -14.50 -3.37 3.96
C GLU A 101 -13.86 -4.76 3.88
N ILE A 102 -12.54 -4.81 3.65
CA ILE A 102 -11.81 -6.07 3.48
C ILE A 102 -11.25 -6.59 4.80
N GLY A 103 -11.34 -5.86 5.91
CA GLY A 103 -10.81 -6.29 7.20
C GLY A 103 -9.29 -6.48 7.21
N ILE A 104 -8.55 -5.64 6.49
CA ILE A 104 -7.09 -5.57 6.49
C ILE A 104 -6.71 -4.20 7.05
N PRO A 105 -5.77 -4.10 8.01
CA PRO A 105 -5.39 -2.82 8.58
C PRO A 105 -4.70 -1.95 7.50
N ILE A 106 -5.24 -0.74 7.31
CA ILE A 106 -4.72 0.25 6.35
C ILE A 106 -4.58 1.60 7.05
N GLU A 107 -3.33 2.02 7.26
CA GLU A 107 -3.00 3.35 7.77
C GLU A 107 -2.84 4.34 6.61
N VAL A 108 -3.56 5.46 6.66
CA VAL A 108 -3.70 6.36 5.53
C VAL A 108 -3.33 7.79 5.89
N TYR A 109 -2.27 8.30 5.24
CA TYR A 109 -1.66 9.60 5.48
C TYR A 109 -1.69 10.48 4.23
N GLY A 110 -1.84 11.79 4.43
CA GLY A 110 -1.78 12.80 3.39
C GLY A 110 -0.41 13.48 3.26
N PRO A 111 -0.36 14.66 2.62
CA PRO A 111 0.88 15.41 2.43
C PRO A 111 1.50 15.93 3.73
N GLU A 112 0.72 16.01 4.82
CA GLU A 112 1.16 16.40 6.16
C GLU A 112 2.16 15.41 6.78
N ALA A 113 2.09 14.13 6.39
CA ALA A 113 3.05 13.12 6.82
C ALA A 113 4.28 13.10 5.92
N THR A 114 5.44 12.83 6.52
CA THR A 114 6.69 12.64 5.77
C THR A 114 6.68 11.28 5.07
N MET A 115 7.23 11.22 3.86
CA MET A 115 7.30 9.97 3.10
C MET A 115 8.14 8.90 3.80
N THR A 116 9.14 9.30 4.60
CA THR A 116 9.97 8.38 5.37
C THR A 116 9.33 7.96 6.70
N GLY A 117 8.41 8.76 7.24
CA GLY A 117 7.71 8.46 8.50
C GLY A 117 6.89 7.18 8.41
N ILE A 118 6.11 7.01 7.34
CA ILE A 118 5.33 5.78 7.13
C ILE A 118 6.21 4.54 6.97
N CYS A 119 7.41 4.69 6.39
CA CYS A 119 8.36 3.58 6.26
C CYS A 119 8.89 3.19 7.64
N GLN A 120 9.15 4.16 8.51
CA GLN A 120 9.56 3.91 9.88
C GLN A 120 8.46 3.18 10.67
N GLU A 121 7.20 3.62 10.56
CA GLU A 121 6.06 2.96 11.22
C GLU A 121 5.89 1.52 10.72
N ALA A 122 5.98 1.30 9.41
CA ALA A 122 5.89 -0.03 8.80
C ALA A 122 7.05 -0.96 9.22
N ILE A 123 8.27 -0.44 9.37
CA ILE A 123 9.42 -1.20 9.88
C ILE A 123 9.23 -1.53 11.37
N GLN A 124 8.72 -0.58 12.15
CA GLN A 124 8.46 -0.79 13.57
C GLN A 124 7.41 -1.88 13.79
N TYR A 125 6.34 -1.90 12.99
CA TYR A 125 5.31 -2.94 13.03
C TYR A 125 5.91 -4.34 12.85
N ILE A 126 6.65 -4.57 11.77
CA ILE A 126 7.24 -5.90 11.51
C ILE A 126 8.38 -6.28 12.47
N THR A 127 9.00 -5.31 13.14
CA THR A 127 10.06 -5.56 14.12
C THR A 127 9.50 -5.83 15.50
N ALA A 128 8.41 -5.16 15.90
CA ALA A 128 7.75 -5.37 17.19
C ALA A 128 7.05 -6.74 17.28
N ALA A 129 6.71 -7.33 16.13
CA ALA A 129 6.06 -8.62 16.02
C ALA A 129 7.01 -9.82 15.86
N ALA A 130 8.32 -9.55 15.71
CA ALA A 130 9.36 -10.56 15.60
C ALA A 130 9.91 -10.96 16.98
#